data_AF-A0A4V0WZ26-F1
#
_entry.id   AF-A0A4V0WZ26-F1
#
_cell.length_a   1.000
_cell.length_b   1.000
_cell.length_c   1.000
_cell.angle_alpha   90.00
_cell.angle_beta   90.00
_cell.angle_gamma   90.00
#
_symmetry.space_group_name_H-M   'P 1'
#
loop_
_entity.id
_entity.type
_entity.pdbx_description
1 polymer ?
#
loop_
_entity_poly.entity_id
_entity_poly.type
_entity_poly.pdbx_seq_one_letter_code
_entity_poly.pdbx_strand_id
1 'polypeptide(L)'
;METFNLVLSIILAIIFFLSGVSKASGNEKGLSGTRDVGVKDSLARIVGIFEVLGAFGILLGIRVTAIGWLALVGLWFVMAGAVGVHFRAGKGSTALPAFVLLTALSIALVTI
;
A
#
# COMPACT_ATOMS: atom_id res chain seq x y z
N MET A 1 -4.50 1.54 -21.36
CA MET A 1 -4.76 0.62 -20.24
C MET A 1 -5.72 -0.46 -20.70
N GLU A 2 -5.34 -1.72 -20.53
CA GLU A 2 -6.27 -2.84 -20.71
C GLU A 2 -7.32 -2.87 -19.60
N THR A 3 -8.50 -3.41 -19.88
CA THR A 3 -9.62 -3.52 -18.93
C THR A 3 -9.20 -4.15 -17.60
N PHE A 4 -8.32 -5.16 -17.65
CA PHE A 4 -7.77 -5.81 -16.46
C PHE A 4 -6.96 -4.84 -15.59
N ASN A 5 -5.98 -4.13 -16.17
CA ASN A 5 -5.12 -3.21 -15.42
C ASN A 5 -5.94 -2.03 -14.84
N LEU A 6 -6.95 -1.54 -15.57
CA LEU A 6 -7.85 -0.50 -15.08
C LEU A 6 -8.60 -0.95 -13.82
N VAL A 7 -9.24 -2.13 -13.87
CA VAL A 7 -9.99 -2.68 -12.74
C VAL A 7 -9.06 -2.93 -11.55
N LEU A 8 -7.89 -3.53 -11.79
CA LEU A 8 -6.88 -3.76 -10.76
C LEU A 8 -6.41 -2.45 -10.10
N SER A 9 -6.11 -1.43 -10.91
CA SER A 9 -5.68 -0.11 -10.43
C SER A 9 -6.75 0.56 -9.56
N ILE A 10 -8.02 0.48 -9.95
CA ILE A 10 -9.13 1.03 -9.15
C ILE A 10 -9.25 0.28 -7.81
N ILE A 11 -9.19 -1.06 -7.82
CA ILE A 11 -9.25 -1.87 -6.59
C ILE A 11 -8.07 -1.52 -5.67
N LEU A 12 -6.85 -1.44 -6.19
CA LEU A 12 -5.66 -1.09 -5.42
C LEU A 12 -5.78 0.33 -4.84
N ALA A 13 -6.23 1.30 -5.63
CA ALA A 13 -6.44 2.67 -5.16
C ALA A 13 -7.43 2.72 -3.98
N ILE A 14 -8.55 1.99 -4.06
CA ILE A 14 -9.53 1.93 -2.97
C ILE A 14 -8.91 1.29 -1.71
N ILE A 15 -8.22 0.16 -1.85
CA ILE A 15 -7.61 -0.54 -0.70
C ILE A 15 -6.56 0.35 -0.02
N PHE A 16 -5.65 0.96 -0.79
CA PHE A 16 -4.62 1.83 -0.24
C PHE A 16 -5.17 3.13 0.33
N PHE A 17 -6.24 3.68 -0.25
CA PHE A 17 -6.91 4.84 0.31
C PHE A 17 -7.52 4.52 1.69
N LEU A 18 -8.29 3.43 1.80
CA LEU A 18 -8.92 3.03 3.06
C LEU A 18 -7.88 2.67 4.12
N SER A 19 -6.85 1.91 3.75
CA SER A 19 -5.74 1.55 4.65
C SER A 19 -4.98 2.79 5.10
N GLY A 20 -4.66 3.67 4.16
CA GLY A 20 -3.89 4.88 4.39
C GLY A 20 -4.60 5.88 5.28
N VAL A 21 -5.90 6.15 5.03
CA VAL A 21 -6.73 7.00 5.90
C VAL A 21 -6.81 6.41 7.30
N SER A 22 -7.01 5.09 7.41
CA SER A 22 -7.06 4.41 8.71
C SER A 22 -5.77 4.62 9.51
N LYS A 23 -4.60 4.48 8.89
CA LYS A 23 -3.30 4.71 9.55
C LYS A 23 -3.02 6.20 9.80
N ALA A 24 -3.24 7.06 8.81
CA ALA A 24 -2.94 8.49 8.88
C ALA A 24 -3.76 9.21 9.95
N SER A 25 -5.03 8.80 10.13
CA SER A 25 -5.92 9.30 11.19
C SER A 25 -5.41 9.02 12.60
N GLY A 26 -4.54 8.03 12.77
CA GLY A 26 -4.02 7.61 14.07
C GLY A 26 -5.03 6.87 14.95
N ASN A 27 -6.15 6.39 14.36
CA ASN A 27 -7.13 5.62 15.12
C ASN A 27 -6.54 4.27 15.58
N GLU A 28 -7.03 3.75 16.72
CA GLU A 28 -6.48 2.54 17.34
C GLU A 28 -6.52 1.31 16.44
N LYS A 29 -7.61 1.13 15.67
CA LYS A 29 -7.78 0.00 14.75
C LYS A 29 -6.84 0.06 13.55
N GLY A 30 -6.53 1.26 13.06
CA GLY A 30 -5.60 1.47 11.95
C GLY A 30 -4.15 1.21 12.34
N LEU A 31 -3.81 1.51 13.60
CA LEU A 31 -2.45 1.35 14.12
C LEU A 31 -2.19 -0.02 14.78
N SER A 32 -3.22 -0.80 15.10
CA SER A 32 -3.08 -2.09 15.80
C SER A 32 -2.10 -3.03 15.10
N GLY A 33 -2.25 -3.23 13.79
CA GLY A 33 -1.36 -4.11 13.01
C GLY A 33 0.09 -3.64 13.00
N THR A 34 0.35 -2.33 12.99
CA THR A 34 1.71 -1.77 13.06
C THR A 34 2.31 -1.85 14.46
N ARG A 35 1.50 -1.65 15.50
CA ARG A 35 1.90 -1.78 16.90
C ARG A 35 2.26 -3.23 17.24
N ASP A 36 1.50 -4.19 16.69
CA ASP A 36 1.76 -5.61 16.87
C ASP A 36 3.17 -6.01 16.39
N VAL A 37 3.74 -5.30 15.44
CA VAL A 37 5.10 -5.55 14.92
C VAL A 37 6.13 -4.51 15.40
N GLY A 38 5.80 -3.73 16.44
CA GLY A 38 6.71 -2.79 17.09
C GLY A 38 7.02 -1.52 16.28
N VAL A 39 6.18 -1.17 15.31
CA VAL A 39 6.32 0.09 14.56
C VAL A 39 5.72 1.23 15.37
N LYS A 40 6.48 2.33 15.48
CA LYS A 40 6.03 3.56 16.15
C LYS A 40 4.82 4.16 15.41
N ASP A 41 3.83 4.63 16.16
CA ASP A 41 2.62 5.27 15.62
C ASP A 41 2.94 6.42 14.67
N SER A 42 3.97 7.22 14.95
CA SER A 42 4.40 8.31 14.06
C SER A 42 4.83 7.81 12.69
N LEU A 43 5.61 6.72 12.64
CA LEU A 43 6.02 6.10 11.39
C LEU A 43 4.82 5.45 10.67
N ALA A 44 3.95 4.77 11.41
CA ALA A 44 2.73 4.18 10.84
C ALA A 44 1.81 5.24 10.21
N ARG A 45 1.68 6.41 10.84
CA ARG A 45 0.92 7.55 10.29
C ARG A 45 1.56 8.11 9.03
N ILE A 46 2.89 8.26 9.00
CA ILE A 46 3.62 8.68 7.80
C ILE A 46 3.38 7.69 6.65
N VAL A 47 3.49 6.39 6.93
CA VAL A 47 3.17 5.33 5.96
C VAL A 47 1.73 5.49 5.45
N GLY A 48 0.78 5.75 6.34
CA GLY A 48 -0.62 6.01 5.96
C GLY A 48 -0.78 7.18 4.99
N ILE A 49 -0.03 8.27 5.19
CA ILE A 49 -0.04 9.42 4.27
C ILE A 49 0.50 9.01 2.89
N PHE A 50 1.61 8.25 2.85
CA PHE A 50 2.14 7.73 1.58
C PHE A 50 1.18 6.76 0.88
N GLU A 51 0.44 5.95 1.62
CA GLU A 51 -0.59 5.07 1.06
C GLU A 51 -1.73 5.87 0.42
N VAL A 52 -2.19 6.95 1.07
CA VAL A 52 -3.21 7.85 0.51
C VAL A 52 -2.68 8.57 -0.74
N LEU A 53 -1.46 9.11 -0.69
CA LEU A 53 -0.84 9.76 -1.84
C LEU A 53 -0.65 8.79 -3.01
N GLY A 54 -0.22 7.56 -2.72
CA GLY A 54 -0.10 6.49 -3.70
C GLY A 54 -1.44 6.13 -4.33
N ALA A 55 -2.51 6.04 -3.53
CA ALA A 55 -3.86 5.80 -4.05
C ALA A 55 -4.32 6.89 -5.03
N PHE A 56 -4.12 8.16 -4.69
CA PHE A 56 -4.40 9.26 -5.62
C PHE A 56 -3.48 9.23 -6.85
N GLY A 57 -2.21 8.89 -6.66
CA GLY A 57 -1.25 8.74 -7.75
C GLY A 57 -1.65 7.65 -8.74
N ILE A 58 -2.19 6.51 -8.28
CA ILE A 58 -2.74 5.47 -9.16
C ILE A 58 -3.91 6.02 -9.99
N LEU A 59 -4.84 6.77 -9.38
CA LEU A 59 -5.99 7.34 -10.10
C LEU A 59 -5.57 8.40 -11.12
N LEU A 60 -4.62 9.27 -10.77
CA LEU A 60 -4.02 10.22 -11.71
C LEU A 60 -3.24 9.51 -12.83
N GLY A 61 -2.67 8.35 -12.50
CA GLY A 61 -2.02 7.41 -13.41
C GLY A 61 -2.89 6.96 -14.57
N ILE A 62 -4.22 7.02 -14.42
CA ILE A 62 -5.17 6.71 -15.50
C ILE A 62 -5.02 7.65 -16.69
N ARG A 63 -4.64 8.92 -16.44
CA ARG A 63 -4.39 9.90 -17.50
C ARG A 63 -2.91 10.12 -17.76
N VAL A 64 -2.07 9.95 -16.75
CA VAL A 64 -0.63 10.25 -16.83
C VAL A 64 0.17 9.03 -16.35
N THR A 65 0.53 8.14 -17.26
CA THR A 65 1.19 6.85 -16.98
C THR A 65 2.40 6.99 -16.06
N ALA A 66 3.23 8.03 -16.23
CA ALA A 66 4.40 8.26 -15.38
C ALA A 66 4.04 8.44 -13.89
N ILE A 67 2.93 9.13 -13.59
CA ILE A 67 2.46 9.32 -12.21
C ILE A 67 1.97 8.00 -11.64
N GLY A 68 1.22 7.23 -12.43
CA GLY A 68 0.73 5.91 -12.04
C GLY A 68 1.88 4.96 -11.72
N TRP A 69 2.92 4.93 -12.57
CA TRP A 69 4.10 4.11 -12.37
C TRP A 69 4.83 4.48 -11.07
N LEU A 70 5.08 5.77 -10.82
CA LEU A 70 5.71 6.23 -9.57
C LEU A 70 4.89 5.89 -8.33
N ALA A 71 3.56 6.01 -8.41
CA ALA A 71 2.66 5.66 -7.32
C ALA A 71 2.70 4.16 -7.01
N LEU A 72 2.64 3.31 -8.05
CA LEU A 72 2.73 1.87 -7.90
C LEU A 72 4.08 1.45 -7.31
N VAL A 73 5.20 2.03 -7.77
CA VAL A 73 6.54 1.75 -7.20
C VAL A 73 6.64 2.19 -5.75
N GLY A 74 6.14 3.38 -5.41
CA GLY A 74 6.13 3.88 -4.03
C GLY A 74 5.38 2.93 -3.09
N LEU A 75 4.16 2.53 -3.48
CA LEU A 75 3.35 1.58 -2.73
C LEU A 75 4.00 0.19 -2.66
N TRP A 76 4.71 -0.22 -3.71
CA TRP A 76 5.45 -1.48 -3.75
C TRP A 76 6.52 -1.51 -2.66
N PHE A 77 7.32 -0.44 -2.53
CA PHE A 77 8.32 -0.34 -1.46
C PHE A 77 7.70 -0.30 -0.06
N VAL A 78 6.55 0.36 0.10
CA VAL A 78 5.81 0.37 1.38
C VAL A 78 5.39 -1.06 1.75
N MET A 79 4.83 -1.83 0.81
CA MET A 79 4.41 -3.21 1.06
C MET A 79 5.60 -4.15 1.29
N ALA A 80 6.69 -3.99 0.53
CA ALA A 80 7.92 -4.76 0.75
C ALA A 80 8.51 -4.50 2.14
N GLY A 81 8.54 -3.24 2.57
CA GLY A 81 8.94 -2.85 3.92
C GLY A 81 8.02 -3.45 5.00
N ALA A 82 6.71 -3.43 4.78
CA ALA A 82 5.74 -4.05 5.69
C ALA A 82 6.00 -5.54 5.85
N VAL A 83 6.14 -6.29 4.75
CA VAL A 83 6.50 -7.72 4.79
C VAL A 83 7.79 -7.90 5.60
N GLY A 84 8.85 -7.17 5.28
CA GLY A 84 10.12 -7.26 6.02
C GLY A 84 9.98 -7.02 7.53
N VAL A 85 9.18 -6.03 7.94
CA VAL A 85 8.93 -5.73 9.36
C VAL A 85 8.17 -6.86 10.05
N HIS A 86 7.15 -7.45 9.42
CA HIS A 86 6.42 -8.60 9.97
C HIS A 86 7.33 -9.82 10.19
N PHE A 87 8.18 -10.14 9.21
CA PHE A 87 9.14 -11.22 9.33
C PHE A 87 10.18 -10.94 10.42
N ARG A 88 10.71 -9.72 10.50
CA ARG A 88 11.65 -9.31 11.55
C ARG A 88 11.05 -9.40 12.95
N ALA A 89 9.75 -9.19 13.09
CA ALA A 89 9.02 -9.33 14.35
C ALA A 89 8.63 -10.78 14.69
N GLY A 90 9.02 -11.77 13.88
CA GLY A 90 8.61 -13.17 14.06
C GLY A 90 7.12 -13.42 13.76
N LYS A 91 6.43 -12.46 13.12
CA LYS A 91 4.99 -12.48 12.82
C LYS A 91 4.73 -12.63 11.32
N GLY A 92 5.48 -13.51 10.65
CA GLY A 92 5.35 -13.72 9.20
C GLY A 92 3.95 -14.16 8.75
N SER A 93 3.22 -14.90 9.59
CA SER A 93 1.84 -15.32 9.31
C SER A 93 0.86 -14.15 9.18
N THR A 94 1.15 -13.00 9.80
CA THR A 94 0.32 -11.79 9.68
C THR A 94 0.76 -10.86 8.54
N ALA A 95 1.84 -11.21 7.82
CA ALA A 95 2.31 -10.46 6.64
C ALA A 95 1.48 -10.71 5.38
N LEU A 96 0.55 -11.68 5.41
CA LEU A 96 -0.21 -12.13 4.23
C LEU A 96 -0.90 -10.98 3.47
N PRO A 97 -1.60 -10.02 4.13
CA PRO A 97 -2.21 -8.90 3.41
C PRO A 97 -1.19 -8.04 2.65
N ALA A 98 -0.06 -7.73 3.30
CA ALA A 98 1.00 -6.94 2.67
C ALA A 98 1.63 -7.70 1.49
N PHE A 99 1.81 -9.02 1.61
CA PHE A 99 2.35 -9.86 0.54
C PHE A 99 1.40 -9.96 -0.67
N VAL A 100 0.09 -10.12 -0.43
CA VAL A 100 -0.93 -10.13 -1.50
C VAL A 100 -0.94 -8.79 -2.23
N LEU A 101 -0.89 -7.68 -1.49
CA LEU A 101 -0.85 -6.34 -2.10
C LEU A 101 0.46 -6.09 -2.86
N LEU A 102 1.60 -6.52 -2.32
CA LEU A 102 2.89 -6.47 -3.02
C LEU A 102 2.85 -7.21 -4.36
N THR A 103 2.24 -8.39 -4.36
CA THR A 103 2.06 -9.21 -5.58
C THR A 103 1.14 -8.50 -6.58
N ALA A 104 0.00 -7.99 -6.13
CA ALA A 104 -0.95 -7.27 -6.96
C ALA A 104 -0.34 -5.99 -7.57
N LEU A 105 0.44 -5.23 -6.78
CA LEU A 105 1.21 -4.09 -7.27
C LEU A 105 2.25 -4.49 -8.32
N SER A 106 2.91 -5.63 -8.14
CA SER A 106 3.89 -6.14 -9.12
C SER A 106 3.21 -6.46 -10.45
N ILE A 107 2.03 -7.08 -10.42
CA ILE A 107 1.23 -7.35 -11.62
C ILE A 107 0.81 -6.04 -12.29
N ALA A 108 0.31 -5.08 -11.50
CA ALA A 108 -0.09 -3.77 -12.03
C ALA A 108 1.09 -3.04 -12.69
N LEU A 109 2.29 -3.09 -12.09
CA LEU A 109 3.51 -2.45 -12.62
C LEU A 109 3.96 -2.98 -13.98
N VAL A 110 3.80 -4.29 -14.22
CA VAL A 110 4.23 -4.91 -15.48
C VAL A 110 3.16 -4.80 -16.57
N THR A 111 1.93 -4.42 -16.20
CA THR A 111 0.77 -4.33 -17.12
C THR A 111 0.24 -2.90 -17.35
N ILE A 112 0.88 -1.89 -16.75
CA ILE A 112 0.49 -0.46 -16.85
C ILE A 112 0.93 0.20 -18.16
#